data_AF-A0A1Y4J0T3-F1
#
_entry.id   AF-A0A1Y4J0T3-F1
#
_cell.length_a   1.000
_cell.length_b   1.000
_cell.length_c   1.000
_cell.angle_alpha   90.00
_cell.angle_beta   90.00
_cell.angle_gamma   90.00
#
_symmetry.space_group_name_H-M   'P 1'
#
loop_
_entity.id
_entity.type
_entity.pdbx_description
1 polymer ?
#
loop_
_entity_poly.entity_id
_entity_poly.type
_entity_poly.pdbx_seq_one_letter_code
_entity_poly.pdbx_strand_id
1 'polypeptide(L)'
;GNLEARIEETMAAWEKQYGRSDTAQTTGARFIHVLHQARQRYGRRCVVLIDEYDKPILDVLDTGYATTVDGERRLLEDRNREILKSFYSVFKTADEDLQFVLLTGVTKFSQVSVFSGFNQPADISMDRRYETLCGITQEELEHYFAGPIHELAEDYGCTDDDMRGQLRHQYDGYHFSKGMVDVYNPFSLLNAFASLDIQDYWFASGTPSYLVRLLNHTQEDLNELTGRYYRPEEFVDYKADVEKPLPMIYQSGYLTIKGYERTYNRFLLDFPNNEVKNGFVSLIAADYLKPQENMKNWVIDVVESLKHGDVEQLRKLFTSFLASIPYSMRAKKDEAEKERFFHYTLYLIFRLISVYTVYTEKEQSQGRADCIVETDEYIYIFEFKRDGTADEALAQIEAKGYARPYEADPRTLYKIGVNFSSETGTVEDWRTV
;
A
#
# COMPACT_ATOMS: atom_id res chain seq x y z
N GLY A 1 5.97 17.65 23.14
CA GLY A 1 6.15 16.33 22.49
C GLY A 1 7.50 15.75 22.84
N ASN A 2 7.75 14.47 22.53
CA ASN A 2 9.03 13.79 22.84
C ASN A 2 10.19 14.16 21.89
N LEU A 3 9.90 14.85 20.78
CA LEU A 3 10.89 15.22 19.75
C LEU A 3 12.05 16.06 20.29
N GLU A 4 11.74 17.17 20.97
CA GLU A 4 12.77 18.09 21.49
C GLU A 4 13.69 17.37 22.49
N ALA A 5 13.10 16.58 23.40
CA ALA A 5 13.84 15.80 24.37
C ALA A 5 14.80 14.80 23.69
N ARG A 6 14.34 14.08 22.66
CA ARG A 6 15.16 13.12 21.92
C ARG A 6 16.31 13.80 21.18
N ILE A 7 16.07 14.95 20.54
CA ILE A 7 17.12 15.74 19.88
C ILE A 7 18.15 16.18 20.92
N GLU A 8 17.71 16.67 22.07
CA GLU A 8 18.59 17.14 23.15
C GLU A 8 19.42 15.99 23.77
N GLU A 9 18.82 14.83 24.03
CA GLU A 9 19.54 13.63 24.49
C GLU A 9 20.62 13.19 23.49
N THR A 10 20.27 13.16 22.20
CA THR A 10 21.18 12.80 21.12
C THR A 10 22.33 13.80 21.00
N MET A 11 22.02 15.10 21.09
CA MET A 11 23.01 16.17 21.05
C MET A 11 23.98 16.05 22.23
N ALA A 12 23.47 15.84 23.44
CA ALA A 12 24.29 15.69 24.64
C ALA A 12 25.24 14.48 24.54
N ALA A 13 24.79 13.37 23.93
CA ALA A 13 25.64 12.20 23.69
C ALA A 13 26.79 12.53 22.73
N TRP A 14 26.52 13.24 21.63
CA TRP A 14 27.56 13.66 20.69
C TRP A 14 28.52 14.69 21.28
N GLU A 15 28.02 15.65 22.06
CA GLU A 15 28.86 16.62 22.76
C GLU A 15 29.83 15.94 23.74
N LYS A 16 29.41 14.86 24.41
CA LYS A 16 30.30 14.08 25.27
C LYS A 16 31.45 13.43 24.48
N GLN A 17 31.20 13.05 23.23
CA GLN A 17 32.17 12.37 22.37
C GLN A 17 33.11 13.34 21.63
N TYR A 18 32.56 14.42 21.09
CA TYR A 18 33.26 15.35 20.19
C TYR A 18 33.60 16.70 20.83
N GLY A 19 32.98 17.03 21.96
CA GLY A 19 33.16 18.30 22.66
C GLY A 19 31.90 19.17 22.62
N ARG A 20 31.67 19.91 23.71
CA ARG A 20 30.61 20.90 23.84
C ARG A 20 31.19 22.30 23.65
N SER A 21 30.49 23.16 22.94
CA SER A 21 30.86 24.58 22.84
C SER A 21 30.42 25.34 24.08
N ASP A 22 31.28 26.22 24.60
CA ASP A 22 30.98 27.11 25.72
C ASP A 22 30.06 28.29 25.32
N THR A 23 29.94 28.57 24.01
CA THR A 23 29.21 29.74 23.49
C THR A 23 27.94 29.36 22.72
N ALA A 24 27.81 28.13 22.25
CA ALA A 24 26.65 27.68 21.50
C ALA A 24 25.46 27.37 22.43
N GLN A 25 24.43 28.21 22.38
CA GLN A 25 23.24 28.07 23.23
C GLN A 25 22.09 27.32 22.55
N THR A 26 21.96 27.42 21.23
CA THR A 26 20.90 26.74 20.49
C THR A 26 21.33 25.34 20.07
N THR A 27 20.38 24.42 19.98
CA THR A 27 20.60 23.04 19.51
C THR A 27 21.30 23.02 18.15
N GLY A 28 20.91 23.91 17.24
CA GLY A 28 21.54 24.00 15.92
C GLY A 28 23.00 24.46 15.97
N ALA A 29 23.32 25.47 16.77
CA ALA A 29 24.71 25.93 16.93
C ALA A 29 25.60 24.87 17.59
N ARG A 30 25.04 24.13 18.56
CA ARG A 30 25.72 22.99 19.20
C ARG A 30 26.00 21.88 18.19
N PHE A 31 25.05 21.59 17.31
CA PHE A 31 25.23 20.58 16.27
C PHE A 31 26.33 20.94 15.27
N ILE A 32 26.37 22.20 14.81
CA ILE A 32 27.46 22.71 13.94
C ILE A 32 28.81 22.47 14.62
N HIS A 33 28.92 22.82 15.90
CA HIS A 33 30.15 22.65 16.64
C HIS A 33 30.59 21.18 16.72
N VAL A 34 29.65 20.27 17.00
CA VAL A 34 29.91 18.82 17.02
C VAL A 34 30.46 18.34 15.68
N LEU A 35 29.83 18.72 14.56
CA LEU A 35 30.27 18.34 13.21
C LEU A 35 31.67 18.87 12.92
N HIS A 36 31.93 20.12 13.28
CA HIS A 36 33.23 20.75 13.12
C HIS A 36 34.33 20.03 13.92
N GLN A 37 34.07 19.73 15.20
CA GLN A 37 35.00 19.01 16.06
C GLN A 37 35.26 17.59 15.56
N ALA A 38 34.23 16.90 15.09
CA ALA A 38 34.39 15.58 14.48
C ALA A 38 35.33 15.64 13.26
N ARG A 39 35.12 16.60 12.36
CA ARG A 39 36.03 16.80 11.21
C ARG A 39 37.46 17.13 11.66
N GLN A 40 37.65 18.06 12.59
CA GLN A 40 38.99 18.42 13.07
C GLN A 40 39.72 17.21 13.68
N ARG A 41 39.02 16.41 14.47
CA ARG A 41 39.60 15.26 15.18
C ARG A 41 39.99 14.12 14.25
N TYR A 42 39.18 13.83 13.25
CA TYR A 42 39.37 12.66 12.36
C TYR A 42 39.91 13.02 10.97
N GLY A 43 40.05 14.31 10.66
CA GLY A 43 40.56 14.81 9.38
C GLY A 43 39.65 14.52 8.18
N ARG A 44 38.38 14.14 8.40
CA ARG A 44 37.42 13.76 7.37
C ARG A 44 36.09 14.48 7.60
N ARG A 45 35.43 14.87 6.52
CA ARG A 45 34.09 15.46 6.57
C ARG A 45 33.04 14.41 7.01
N CYS A 46 31.99 14.87 7.66
CA CYS A 46 30.96 14.05 8.29
C CYS A 46 29.94 13.52 7.27
N VAL A 47 29.48 12.29 7.48
CA VAL A 47 28.32 11.72 6.79
C VAL A 47 27.15 11.72 7.77
N VAL A 48 26.01 12.28 7.37
CA VAL A 48 24.80 12.33 8.18
C VAL A 48 23.71 11.49 7.50
N LEU A 49 23.23 10.47 8.20
CA LEU A 49 22.13 9.61 7.75
C LEU A 49 20.98 9.82 8.72
N ILE A 50 19.81 10.19 8.21
CA ILE A 50 18.62 10.40 9.01
C ILE A 50 17.53 9.53 8.44
N ASP A 51 17.08 8.58 9.24
CA ASP A 51 15.94 7.74 8.93
C ASP A 51 14.66 8.26 9.58
N GLU A 52 13.53 7.92 8.98
CA GLU A 52 12.18 8.36 9.38
C GLU A 52 12.09 9.87 9.67
N TYR A 53 12.71 10.70 8.82
CA TYR A 53 12.83 12.16 9.05
C TYR A 53 11.49 12.89 9.22
N ASP A 54 10.40 12.26 8.78
CA ASP A 54 9.04 12.76 8.69
C ASP A 54 8.13 12.21 9.81
N LYS A 55 8.53 11.13 10.50
CA LYS A 55 7.76 10.48 11.56
C LYS A 55 7.25 11.39 12.67
N PRO A 56 8.04 12.35 13.21
CA PRO A 56 7.54 13.23 14.25
C PRO A 56 6.33 14.07 13.83
N ILE A 57 6.18 14.35 12.54
CA ILE A 57 5.01 15.05 12.00
C ILE A 57 3.88 14.05 11.72
N LEU A 58 4.16 12.90 11.10
CA LEU A 58 3.16 11.85 10.83
C LEU A 58 2.39 11.41 12.07
N ASP A 59 3.09 11.21 13.20
CA ASP A 59 2.49 10.68 14.42
C ASP A 59 1.41 11.60 15.01
N VAL A 60 1.51 12.90 14.76
CA VAL A 60 0.63 13.91 15.33
C VAL A 60 -0.30 14.55 14.30
N LEU A 61 -0.11 14.22 13.02
CA LEU A 61 -0.91 14.74 11.91
C LEU A 61 -2.38 14.33 12.09
N ASP A 62 -3.26 15.33 11.96
CA ASP A 62 -4.72 15.18 12.07
C ASP A 62 -5.20 14.57 13.42
N THR A 63 -4.40 14.71 14.48
CA THR A 63 -4.79 14.24 15.83
C THR A 63 -5.50 15.32 16.66
N GLY A 64 -5.39 16.59 16.25
CA GLY A 64 -5.82 17.74 17.05
C GLY A 64 -4.99 17.98 18.31
N TYR A 65 -3.92 17.22 18.53
CA TYR A 65 -3.01 17.45 19.65
C TYR A 65 -2.39 18.83 19.56
N ALA A 66 -2.36 19.51 20.68
CA ALA A 66 -1.87 20.87 20.79
C ALA A 66 -0.87 21.00 21.94
N THR A 67 0.01 21.98 21.80
CA THR A 67 0.95 22.40 22.84
C THR A 67 0.81 23.91 23.06
N THR A 68 1.30 24.38 24.19
CA THR A 68 1.35 25.82 24.48
C THR A 68 2.78 26.31 24.28
N VAL A 69 2.97 27.31 23.43
CA VAL A 69 4.25 27.99 23.19
C VAL A 69 4.02 29.47 23.40
N ASP A 70 4.80 30.10 24.29
CA ASP A 70 4.69 31.52 24.63
C ASP A 70 3.27 31.99 25.03
N GLY A 71 2.48 31.07 25.62
CA GLY A 71 1.09 31.34 26.04
C GLY A 71 0.04 31.10 24.96
N GLU A 72 0.43 30.79 23.72
CA GLU A 72 -0.49 30.49 22.62
C GLU A 72 -0.65 28.98 22.40
N ARG A 73 -1.89 28.53 22.18
CA ARG A 73 -2.18 27.15 21.77
C ARG A 73 -1.79 26.98 20.30
N ARG A 74 -0.91 26.02 20.02
CA ARG A 74 -0.50 25.64 18.66
C ARG A 74 -0.69 24.14 18.46
N LEU A 75 -0.96 23.73 17.23
CA LEU A 75 -0.98 22.31 16.90
C LEU A 75 0.41 21.71 17.06
N LEU A 76 0.47 20.46 17.51
CA LEU A 76 1.74 19.79 17.75
C LEU A 76 2.47 19.48 16.43
N GLU A 77 1.74 19.29 15.33
CA GLU A 77 2.29 19.12 13.98
C GLU A 77 3.06 20.36 13.51
N ASP A 78 2.51 21.56 13.74
CA ASP A 78 3.16 22.83 13.39
C ASP A 78 4.42 23.01 14.21
N ARG A 79 4.34 22.72 15.52
CA ARG A 79 5.50 22.80 16.41
C ARG A 79 6.61 21.83 15.97
N ASN A 80 6.28 20.58 15.65
CA ASN A 80 7.25 19.60 15.18
C ASN A 80 7.89 20.04 13.85
N ARG A 81 7.09 20.63 12.94
CA ARG A 81 7.57 21.19 11.66
C ARG A 81 8.57 22.34 11.88
N GLU A 82 8.33 23.22 12.84
CA GLU A 82 9.26 24.32 13.22
C GLU A 82 10.57 23.80 13.82
N ILE A 83 10.51 22.82 14.73
CA ILE A 83 11.69 22.22 15.37
C ILE A 83 12.58 21.56 14.32
N LEU A 84 12.00 20.71 13.46
CA LEU A 84 12.73 20.02 12.40
C LEU A 84 13.31 21.02 11.40
N LYS A 85 12.59 22.10 11.07
CA LYS A 85 13.09 23.14 10.16
C LYS A 85 14.34 23.78 10.71
N SER A 86 14.31 24.12 12.00
CA SER A 86 15.45 24.70 12.71
C SER A 86 16.63 23.72 12.74
N PHE A 87 16.36 22.45 13.04
CA PHE A 87 17.36 21.40 13.11
C PHE A 87 18.06 21.16 11.75
N TYR A 88 17.33 21.03 10.66
CA TYR A 88 17.92 20.76 9.33
C TYR A 88 18.53 21.99 8.66
N SER A 89 18.13 23.21 9.04
CA SER A 89 18.76 24.45 8.54
C SER A 89 20.27 24.52 8.84
N VAL A 90 20.71 23.81 9.88
CA VAL A 90 22.12 23.69 10.31
C VAL A 90 23.03 23.19 9.20
N PHE A 91 22.57 22.25 8.38
CA PHE A 91 23.41 21.64 7.36
C PHE A 91 23.92 22.64 6.33
N LYS A 92 23.16 23.70 6.05
CA LYS A 92 23.60 24.78 5.16
C LYS A 92 24.81 25.52 5.73
N THR A 93 24.83 25.77 7.03
CA THR A 93 25.94 26.45 7.70
C THR A 93 27.14 25.53 7.91
N ALA A 94 26.89 24.22 8.08
CA ALA A 94 27.92 23.22 8.29
C ALA A 94 28.45 22.56 6.99
N ASP A 95 28.18 23.15 5.81
CA ASP A 95 28.49 22.54 4.50
C ASP A 95 29.97 22.12 4.35
N GLU A 96 30.90 22.94 4.83
CA GLU A 96 32.33 22.64 4.80
C GLU A 96 32.71 21.40 5.63
N ASP A 97 31.90 21.11 6.65
CA ASP A 97 32.09 19.98 7.55
C ASP A 97 31.37 18.71 7.09
N LEU A 98 30.53 18.81 6.05
CA LEU A 98 29.71 17.72 5.54
C LEU A 98 30.28 17.12 4.25
N GLN A 99 30.31 15.80 4.19
CA GLN A 99 30.64 15.02 3.00
C GLN A 99 29.36 14.63 2.25
N PHE A 100 28.34 14.22 2.99
CA PHE A 100 27.12 13.64 2.45
C PHE A 100 26.01 13.68 3.51
N VAL A 101 24.78 13.99 3.08
CA VAL A 101 23.57 13.95 3.92
C VAL A 101 22.52 13.12 3.17
N LEU A 102 22.00 12.07 3.79
CA LEU A 102 20.91 11.25 3.28
C LEU A 102 19.74 11.28 4.26
N LEU A 103 18.55 11.47 3.69
CA LEU A 103 17.29 11.53 4.42
C LEU A 103 16.39 10.45 3.85
N THR A 104 15.92 9.54 4.70
CA THR A 104 14.94 8.51 4.37
C THR A 104 13.72 8.68 5.25
N GLY A 105 12.55 8.42 4.70
CA GLY A 105 11.28 8.53 5.39
C GLY A 105 10.16 8.05 4.50
N VAL A 106 8.95 8.07 5.04
CA VAL A 106 7.78 7.53 4.33
C VAL A 106 7.28 8.52 3.30
N THR A 107 7.26 9.81 3.64
CA THR A 107 6.53 10.83 2.89
C THR A 107 7.38 12.03 2.50
N LYS A 108 6.83 12.86 1.61
CA LYS A 108 7.44 14.11 1.14
C LYS A 108 6.91 15.38 1.82
N PHE A 109 5.89 15.33 2.69
CA PHE A 109 5.25 16.53 3.26
C PHE A 109 6.22 17.41 4.07
N SER A 110 7.26 16.81 4.63
CA SER A 110 8.29 17.46 5.42
C SER A 110 9.23 18.24 4.51
N GLN A 111 9.40 17.86 3.24
CA GLN A 111 10.41 18.50 2.41
C GLN A 111 10.13 19.97 2.12
N VAL A 112 8.91 20.30 1.70
CA VAL A 112 8.59 21.65 1.18
C VAL A 112 8.63 22.73 2.27
N SER A 113 8.23 22.43 3.51
CA SER A 113 8.27 23.43 4.60
C SER A 113 9.53 23.33 5.45
N VAL A 114 9.99 22.11 5.75
CA VAL A 114 11.05 21.86 6.74
C VAL A 114 12.41 22.13 6.09
N PHE A 115 12.56 21.87 4.79
CA PHE A 115 13.80 22.16 4.07
C PHE A 115 13.84 23.53 3.42
N SER A 116 12.87 24.43 3.66
CA SER A 116 12.98 25.82 3.15
C SER A 116 14.22 26.57 3.69
N GLY A 117 14.81 26.13 4.81
CA GLY A 117 16.09 26.62 5.34
C GLY A 117 17.33 25.80 4.95
N PHE A 118 17.12 24.63 4.35
CA PHE A 118 18.16 23.73 3.83
C PHE A 118 18.26 23.96 2.31
N ASN A 119 19.45 23.96 1.71
CA ASN A 119 19.52 24.04 0.24
C ASN A 119 18.73 22.83 -0.31
N GLN A 120 17.74 23.08 -1.19
CA GLN A 120 16.76 22.09 -1.65
C GLN A 120 17.43 20.72 -1.91
N PRO A 121 17.17 19.68 -1.10
CA PRO A 121 17.81 18.39 -1.29
C PRO A 121 17.50 17.82 -2.67
N ALA A 122 18.44 17.05 -3.21
CA ALA A 122 18.19 16.29 -4.41
C ALA A 122 17.22 15.14 -4.09
N ASP A 123 16.00 15.23 -4.60
CA ASP A 123 15.03 14.14 -4.53
C ASP A 123 15.40 13.06 -5.54
N ILE A 124 15.78 11.89 -5.02
CA ILE A 124 16.16 10.71 -5.80
C ILE A 124 15.08 9.61 -5.77
N SER A 125 13.92 9.84 -5.14
CA SER A 125 12.92 8.78 -4.89
C SER A 125 12.38 8.11 -6.15
N MET A 126 12.38 8.81 -7.29
CA MET A 126 11.99 8.26 -8.59
C MET A 126 13.12 8.28 -9.62
N ASP A 127 14.35 8.49 -9.17
CA ASP A 127 15.51 8.49 -10.05
C ASP A 127 15.91 7.05 -10.36
N ARG A 128 15.91 6.73 -11.66
CA ARG A 128 16.26 5.41 -12.18
C ARG A 128 17.61 4.89 -11.65
N ARG A 129 18.57 5.77 -11.38
CA ARG A 129 19.91 5.37 -10.88
C ARG A 129 19.88 4.74 -9.49
N TYR A 130 18.79 4.93 -8.74
CA TYR A 130 18.62 4.48 -7.37
C TYR A 130 17.38 3.58 -7.21
N GLU A 131 16.78 3.12 -8.31
CA GLU A 131 15.49 2.41 -8.26
C GLU A 131 15.55 1.06 -7.53
N THR A 132 16.74 0.48 -7.36
CA THR A 132 16.94 -0.77 -6.61
C THR A 132 17.50 -0.57 -5.21
N LEU A 133 17.72 0.68 -4.78
CA LEU A 133 18.48 1.01 -3.55
C LEU A 133 17.89 0.40 -2.27
N CYS A 134 16.56 0.31 -2.18
CA CYS A 134 15.84 -0.10 -0.97
C CYS A 134 15.17 -1.49 -1.08
N GLY A 135 15.64 -2.34 -2.00
CA GLY A 135 15.08 -3.65 -2.24
C GLY A 135 16.13 -4.70 -2.55
N ILE A 136 15.69 -5.93 -2.80
CA ILE A 136 16.53 -7.01 -3.33
C ILE A 136 16.05 -7.28 -4.75
N THR A 137 16.96 -7.26 -5.72
CA THR A 137 16.63 -7.58 -7.11
C THR A 137 16.49 -9.09 -7.32
N GLN A 138 15.86 -9.51 -8.41
CA GLN A 138 15.80 -10.93 -8.81
C GLN A 138 17.20 -11.56 -8.90
N GLU A 139 18.18 -10.84 -9.46
CA GLU A 139 19.56 -11.34 -9.61
C GLU A 139 20.24 -11.54 -8.24
N GLU A 140 20.04 -10.60 -7.30
CA GLU A 140 20.55 -10.71 -5.94
C GLU A 140 19.85 -11.83 -5.15
N LEU A 141 18.55 -12.00 -5.34
CA LEU A 141 17.78 -13.10 -4.76
C LEU A 141 18.37 -14.45 -5.17
N GLU A 142 18.56 -14.66 -6.48
CA GLU A 142 19.10 -15.91 -7.03
C GLU A 142 20.54 -16.15 -6.61
N HIS A 143 21.37 -15.09 -6.54
CA HIS A 143 22.78 -15.23 -6.23
C HIS A 143 23.04 -15.47 -4.74
N TYR A 144 22.43 -14.68 -3.86
CA TYR A 144 22.74 -14.69 -2.43
C TYR A 144 21.83 -15.62 -1.62
N PHE A 145 20.64 -15.97 -2.13
CA PHE A 145 19.63 -16.72 -1.36
C PHE A 145 19.28 -18.08 -1.96
N ALA A 146 20.08 -18.63 -2.88
CA ALA A 146 19.85 -19.97 -3.43
C ALA A 146 19.71 -21.07 -2.34
N GLY A 147 20.56 -21.03 -1.30
CA GLY A 147 20.50 -21.96 -0.17
C GLY A 147 19.21 -21.82 0.65
N PRO A 148 18.88 -20.63 1.17
CA PRO A 148 17.62 -20.36 1.85
C PRO A 148 16.37 -20.71 1.03
N ILE A 149 16.38 -20.44 -0.28
CA ILE A 149 15.28 -20.83 -1.18
C ILE A 149 15.13 -22.35 -1.22
N HIS A 150 16.23 -23.08 -1.31
CA HIS A 150 16.21 -24.54 -1.33
C HIS A 150 15.69 -25.12 -0.01
N GLU A 151 16.15 -24.60 1.14
CA GLU A 151 15.69 -25.03 2.47
C GLU A 151 14.18 -24.79 2.64
N LEU A 152 13.69 -23.61 2.22
CA LEU A 152 12.28 -23.29 2.25
C LEU A 152 11.47 -24.19 1.28
N ALA A 153 12.01 -24.50 0.10
CA ALA A 153 11.37 -25.40 -0.85
C ALA A 153 11.26 -26.84 -0.32
N GLU A 154 12.29 -27.34 0.38
CA GLU A 154 12.26 -28.64 1.04
C GLU A 154 11.18 -28.71 2.12
N ASP A 155 11.02 -27.66 2.95
CA ASP A 155 9.98 -27.59 3.98
C ASP A 155 8.56 -27.60 3.36
N TYR A 156 8.38 -26.87 2.26
CA TYR A 156 7.10 -26.80 1.53
C TYR A 156 6.84 -28.01 0.63
N GLY A 157 7.83 -28.90 0.45
CA GLY A 157 7.74 -30.06 -0.44
C GLY A 157 7.56 -29.70 -1.91
N CYS A 158 8.11 -28.57 -2.36
CA CYS A 158 8.03 -28.10 -3.75
C CYS A 158 9.42 -27.95 -4.38
N THR A 159 9.49 -27.58 -5.66
CA THR A 159 10.78 -27.32 -6.33
C THR A 159 11.28 -25.92 -6.00
N ASP A 160 12.60 -25.70 -6.12
CA ASP A 160 13.18 -24.36 -5.99
C ASP A 160 12.51 -23.33 -6.93
N ASP A 161 12.12 -23.74 -8.14
CA ASP A 161 11.45 -22.86 -9.11
C ASP A 161 10.02 -22.51 -8.68
N ASP A 162 9.28 -23.47 -8.12
CA ASP A 162 7.96 -23.20 -7.53
C ASP A 162 8.08 -22.25 -6.34
N MET A 163 9.10 -22.45 -5.50
CA MET A 163 9.36 -21.59 -4.34
C MET A 163 9.74 -20.16 -4.77
N ARG A 164 10.60 -20.01 -5.79
CA ARG A 164 10.88 -18.69 -6.40
C ARG A 164 9.61 -18.02 -6.91
N GLY A 165 8.71 -18.79 -7.54
CA GLY A 165 7.39 -18.32 -7.96
C GLY A 165 6.57 -17.80 -6.79
N GLN A 166 6.48 -18.56 -5.68
CA GLN A 166 5.73 -18.15 -4.50
C GLN A 166 6.31 -16.89 -3.85
N LEU A 167 7.63 -16.82 -3.66
CA LEU A 167 8.32 -15.64 -3.13
C LEU A 167 8.11 -14.41 -4.03
N ARG A 168 8.10 -14.58 -5.35
CA ARG A 168 7.79 -13.51 -6.30
C ARG A 168 6.39 -12.97 -6.09
N HIS A 169 5.37 -13.83 -6.10
CA HIS A 169 3.99 -13.38 -5.93
C HIS A 169 3.75 -12.72 -4.57
N GLN A 170 4.46 -13.17 -3.53
CA GLN A 170 4.26 -12.69 -2.18
C GLN A 170 5.04 -11.40 -1.85
N TYR A 171 6.29 -11.26 -2.30
CA TYR A 171 7.21 -10.22 -1.80
C TYR A 171 7.80 -9.30 -2.88
N ASP A 172 7.67 -9.62 -4.17
CA ASP A 172 8.21 -8.84 -5.28
C ASP A 172 7.28 -7.70 -5.74
N GLY A 173 7.66 -6.97 -6.78
CA GLY A 173 6.75 -6.19 -7.60
C GLY A 173 6.68 -4.71 -7.23
N TYR A 174 7.57 -4.23 -6.36
CA TYR A 174 7.79 -2.80 -6.16
C TYR A 174 8.58 -2.20 -7.33
N HIS A 175 8.17 -1.01 -7.75
CA HIS A 175 8.86 -0.23 -8.76
C HIS A 175 8.86 1.25 -8.36
N PHE A 176 10.05 1.85 -8.36
CA PHE A 176 10.21 3.24 -7.92
C PHE A 176 10.44 4.22 -9.08
N SER A 177 10.70 3.71 -10.29
CA SER A 177 10.98 4.56 -11.45
C SER A 177 10.35 4.03 -12.73
N LYS A 178 10.41 4.84 -13.80
CA LYS A 178 10.04 4.43 -15.17
C LYS A 178 10.92 3.30 -15.74
N GLY A 179 12.02 2.96 -15.09
CA GLY A 179 12.86 1.80 -15.40
C GLY A 179 12.17 0.47 -15.08
N MET A 180 11.29 0.46 -14.08
CA MET A 180 10.49 -0.68 -13.65
C MET A 180 11.34 -1.95 -13.45
N VAL A 181 12.43 -1.82 -12.70
CA VAL A 181 13.19 -2.99 -12.22
C VAL A 181 12.46 -3.57 -11.01
N ASP A 182 12.08 -4.84 -11.10
CA ASP A 182 11.43 -5.57 -10.01
C ASP A 182 12.34 -5.65 -8.77
N VAL A 183 11.79 -5.30 -7.62
CA VAL A 183 12.46 -5.45 -6.33
C VAL A 183 11.55 -6.03 -5.26
N TYR A 184 12.15 -6.95 -4.50
CA TYR A 184 11.55 -7.63 -3.36
C TYR A 184 11.66 -6.78 -2.11
N ASN A 185 10.63 -6.85 -1.25
CA ASN A 185 10.66 -6.30 0.10
C ASN A 185 11.70 -7.07 0.95
N PRO A 186 12.81 -6.44 1.39
CA PRO A 186 13.85 -7.16 2.11
C PRO A 186 13.39 -7.66 3.48
N PHE A 187 12.53 -6.90 4.16
CA PHE A 187 12.05 -7.26 5.49
C PHE A 187 11.22 -8.54 5.43
N SER A 188 10.23 -8.61 4.53
CA SER A 188 9.37 -9.80 4.43
C SER A 188 10.15 -11.01 3.96
N LEU A 189 11.01 -10.84 2.95
CA LEU A 189 11.81 -11.91 2.38
C LEU A 189 12.79 -12.52 3.42
N LEU A 190 13.49 -11.67 4.18
CA LEU A 190 14.44 -12.14 5.20
C LEU A 190 13.74 -12.84 6.36
N ASN A 191 12.56 -12.36 6.78
CA ASN A 191 11.78 -13.04 7.80
C ASN A 191 11.24 -14.38 7.32
N ALA A 192 10.85 -14.47 6.04
CA ALA A 192 10.38 -15.72 5.46
C ALA A 192 11.48 -16.79 5.50
N PHE A 193 12.70 -16.45 5.08
CA PHE A 193 13.84 -17.35 5.19
C PHE A 193 14.21 -17.68 6.64
N ALA A 194 14.18 -16.70 7.54
CA ALA A 194 14.56 -16.93 8.94
C ALA A 194 13.58 -17.81 9.71
N SER A 195 12.30 -17.82 9.32
CA SER A 195 11.25 -18.62 9.97
C SER A 195 10.82 -19.84 9.16
N LEU A 196 11.36 -20.02 7.96
CA LEU A 196 10.98 -21.04 6.98
C LEU A 196 9.47 -21.03 6.69
N ASP A 197 8.87 -19.85 6.59
CA ASP A 197 7.43 -19.69 6.41
C ASP A 197 7.12 -18.47 5.55
N ILE A 198 6.09 -18.53 4.71
CA ILE A 198 5.64 -17.43 3.86
C ILE A 198 4.43 -16.79 4.53
N GLN A 199 4.65 -15.60 5.10
CA GLN A 199 3.63 -14.82 5.82
C GLN A 199 3.62 -13.35 5.41
N ASP A 200 2.61 -12.61 5.87
CA ASP A 200 2.43 -11.17 5.68
C ASP A 200 3.25 -10.35 6.73
N TYR A 201 4.59 -10.49 6.74
CA TYR A 201 5.48 -9.91 7.74
C TYR A 201 5.47 -8.37 7.82
N TRP A 202 5.63 -7.68 6.69
CA TRP A 202 5.62 -6.23 6.63
C TRP A 202 4.27 -5.67 7.06
N PHE A 203 3.17 -6.26 6.59
CA PHE A 203 1.84 -5.78 6.99
C PHE A 203 1.58 -6.02 8.49
N ALA A 204 2.02 -7.16 9.04
CA ALA A 204 1.92 -7.47 10.47
C ALA A 204 2.79 -6.57 11.36
N SER A 205 3.87 -6.00 10.83
CA SER A 205 4.77 -5.10 11.57
C SER A 205 4.14 -3.76 11.95
N GLY A 206 2.97 -3.45 11.38
CA GLY A 206 2.06 -2.40 11.83
C GLY A 206 1.63 -1.47 10.70
N THR A 207 0.32 -1.36 10.48
CA THR A 207 -0.25 -0.30 9.65
C THR A 207 -0.08 1.05 10.37
N PRO A 208 0.46 2.09 9.72
CA PRO A 208 0.54 3.41 10.33
C PRO A 208 -0.85 3.88 10.75
N SER A 209 -1.00 4.24 12.04
CA SER A 209 -2.29 4.71 12.59
C SER A 209 -2.87 5.88 11.79
N TYR A 210 -2.01 6.67 11.16
CA TYR A 210 -2.40 7.77 10.27
C TYR A 210 -3.12 7.29 8.99
N LEU A 211 -2.70 6.18 8.38
CA LEU A 211 -3.35 5.65 7.17
C LEU A 211 -4.79 5.23 7.46
N VAL A 212 -5.02 4.58 8.60
CA VAL A 212 -6.37 4.22 9.05
C VAL A 212 -7.23 5.46 9.26
N ARG A 213 -6.67 6.52 9.87
CA ARG A 213 -7.38 7.81 10.02
C ARG A 213 -7.70 8.44 8.66
N LEU A 214 -6.73 8.46 7.74
CA LEU A 214 -6.89 9.02 6.40
C LEU A 214 -8.03 8.32 5.65
N LEU A 215 -8.04 6.99 5.65
CA LEU A 215 -9.09 6.19 5.01
C LEU A 215 -10.48 6.43 5.63
N ASN A 216 -10.57 6.65 6.95
CA ASN A 216 -11.84 7.00 7.60
C ASN A 216 -12.37 8.39 7.19
N HIS A 217 -11.49 9.29 6.76
CA HIS A 217 -11.84 10.66 6.38
C HIS A 217 -12.06 10.84 4.87
N THR A 218 -11.64 9.87 4.05
CA THR A 218 -11.81 9.94 2.60
C THR A 218 -13.07 9.23 2.14
N GLN A 219 -13.79 9.86 1.20
CA GLN A 219 -14.93 9.26 0.50
C GLN A 219 -14.53 8.60 -0.82
N GLU A 220 -13.23 8.55 -1.14
CA GLU A 220 -12.74 7.95 -2.37
C GLU A 220 -12.79 6.42 -2.27
N ASP A 221 -13.39 5.78 -3.28
CA ASP A 221 -13.45 4.33 -3.40
C ASP A 221 -12.07 3.79 -3.84
N LEU A 222 -11.60 2.68 -3.28
CA LEU A 222 -10.34 2.02 -3.65
C LEU A 222 -10.22 1.75 -5.17
N ASN A 223 -11.34 1.53 -5.87
CA ASN A 223 -11.41 1.38 -7.33
C ASN A 223 -10.91 2.61 -8.08
N GLU A 224 -10.98 3.77 -7.43
CA GLU A 224 -10.51 5.04 -7.98
C GLU A 224 -9.03 5.29 -7.74
N LEU A 225 -8.38 4.46 -6.91
CA LEU A 225 -6.98 4.58 -6.49
C LEU A 225 -6.05 3.55 -7.13
N THR A 226 -6.58 2.44 -7.65
CA THR A 226 -5.79 1.33 -8.22
C THR A 226 -6.16 1.04 -9.66
N GLY A 227 -5.22 0.54 -10.46
CA GLY A 227 -5.46 0.14 -11.84
C GLY A 227 -5.68 1.30 -12.81
N ARG A 228 -5.29 2.52 -12.42
CA ARG A 228 -5.43 3.75 -13.22
C ARG A 228 -4.10 4.45 -13.44
N TYR A 229 -4.07 5.25 -14.51
CA TYR A 229 -2.93 6.08 -14.88
C TYR A 229 -3.04 7.48 -14.27
N TYR A 230 -2.04 7.85 -13.47
CA TYR A 230 -1.94 9.15 -12.81
C TYR A 230 -0.71 9.91 -13.28
N ARG A 231 -0.78 11.24 -13.30
CA ARG A 231 0.41 12.07 -13.47
C ARG A 231 1.20 12.13 -12.15
N PRO A 232 2.54 12.29 -12.20
CA PRO A 232 3.37 12.41 -11.01
C PRO A 232 2.85 13.40 -9.96
N GLU A 233 2.29 14.53 -10.37
CA GLU A 233 1.82 15.55 -9.44
C GLU A 233 0.64 15.08 -8.56
N GLU A 234 -0.01 13.98 -8.92
CA GLU A 234 -1.17 13.42 -8.20
C GLU A 234 -0.77 12.46 -7.08
N PHE A 235 0.44 11.90 -7.11
CA PHE A 235 0.91 10.88 -6.14
C PHE A 235 2.31 11.16 -5.56
N VAL A 236 3.10 12.00 -6.23
CA VAL A 236 4.44 12.41 -5.80
C VAL A 236 4.38 13.71 -5.02
N ASP A 237 3.70 14.72 -5.56
CA ASP A 237 3.62 16.05 -4.97
C ASP A 237 2.44 16.17 -4.01
N TYR A 238 2.76 16.43 -2.75
CA TYR A 238 1.75 16.77 -1.76
C TYR A 238 1.64 18.29 -1.63
N LYS A 239 0.51 18.85 -2.09
CA LYS A 239 -0.01 20.12 -1.56
C LYS A 239 -1.06 19.75 -0.53
N ALA A 240 -0.86 20.22 0.69
CA ALA A 240 -1.64 19.82 1.85
C ALA A 240 -3.15 19.97 1.65
N ASP A 241 -3.81 18.84 1.44
CA ASP A 241 -5.21 18.66 1.80
C ASP A 241 -5.44 17.19 2.18
N VAL A 242 -6.28 16.97 3.18
CA VAL A 242 -6.72 15.65 3.67
C VAL A 242 -7.61 14.95 2.63
N GLU A 243 -8.06 15.70 1.62
CA GLU A 243 -8.99 15.24 0.58
C GLU A 243 -8.37 14.28 -0.45
N LYS A 244 -7.04 14.11 -0.53
CA LYS A 244 -6.39 13.27 -1.56
C LYS A 244 -5.49 12.20 -0.95
N PRO A 245 -5.96 10.93 -0.84
CA PRO A 245 -5.25 9.87 -0.13
C PRO A 245 -4.16 9.21 -0.98
N LEU A 246 -4.22 9.35 -2.31
CA LEU A 246 -3.34 8.67 -3.26
C LEU A 246 -1.84 8.87 -2.98
N PRO A 247 -1.31 10.10 -2.77
CA PRO A 247 0.10 10.29 -2.44
C PRO A 247 0.52 9.51 -1.20
N MET A 248 -0.32 9.49 -0.18
CA MET A 248 -0.01 8.81 1.08
C MET A 248 0.02 7.30 0.92
N ILE A 249 -0.96 6.73 0.20
CA ILE A 249 -1.04 5.29 -0.06
C ILE A 249 0.17 4.83 -0.89
N TYR A 250 0.55 5.59 -1.92
CA TYR A 250 1.75 5.30 -2.72
C TYR A 250 3.04 5.44 -1.91
N GLN A 251 3.22 6.57 -1.22
CA GLN A 251 4.46 6.87 -0.47
C GLN A 251 4.68 5.91 0.71
N SER A 252 3.61 5.39 1.30
CA SER A 252 3.69 4.35 2.33
C SER A 252 3.85 2.92 1.82
N GLY A 253 3.97 2.73 0.49
CA GLY A 253 4.29 1.45 -0.12
C GLY A 253 3.10 0.51 -0.34
N TYR A 254 1.86 0.99 -0.17
CA TYR A 254 0.67 0.18 -0.49
C TYR A 254 0.40 0.12 -1.99
N LEU A 255 0.77 1.18 -2.71
CA LEU A 255 0.75 1.21 -4.18
C LEU A 255 2.15 1.44 -4.71
N THR A 256 2.36 0.93 -5.91
CA THR A 256 3.62 1.06 -6.65
C THR A 256 3.35 1.25 -8.13
N ILE A 257 4.39 1.55 -8.89
CA ILE A 257 4.28 1.72 -10.34
C ILE A 257 4.13 0.34 -10.99
N LYS A 258 3.14 0.17 -11.86
CA LYS A 258 2.94 -1.04 -12.69
C LYS A 258 3.02 -0.77 -14.19
N GLY A 259 3.20 0.48 -14.58
CA GLY A 259 3.28 0.86 -15.98
C GLY A 259 3.63 2.33 -16.15
N TYR A 260 4.23 2.68 -17.29
CA TYR A 260 4.56 4.06 -17.63
C TYR A 260 4.11 4.39 -19.05
N GLU A 261 3.21 5.35 -19.16
CA GLU A 261 2.76 5.92 -20.42
C GLU A 261 3.54 7.21 -20.71
N ARG A 262 4.48 7.09 -21.65
CA ARG A 262 5.42 8.17 -21.99
C ARG A 262 4.74 9.39 -22.61
N THR A 263 3.67 9.21 -23.40
CA THR A 263 3.05 10.29 -24.19
C THR A 263 2.49 11.41 -23.31
N TYR A 264 1.79 11.06 -22.24
CA TYR A 264 1.19 12.02 -21.31
C TYR A 264 1.89 12.05 -19.95
N ASN A 265 3.04 11.36 -19.83
CA ASN A 265 3.80 11.21 -18.61
C ASN A 265 2.93 10.71 -17.44
N ARG A 266 2.24 9.58 -17.66
CA ARG A 266 1.38 8.97 -16.63
C ARG A 266 1.92 7.63 -16.17
N PHE A 267 1.64 7.27 -14.94
CA PHE A 267 2.06 6.04 -14.29
C PHE A 267 0.83 5.25 -13.86
N LEU A 268 0.79 3.98 -14.24
CA LEU A 268 -0.20 3.04 -13.73
C LEU A 268 0.19 2.69 -12.29
N LEU A 269 -0.72 2.87 -11.35
CA LEU A 269 -0.50 2.49 -9.95
C LEU A 269 -1.35 1.28 -9.57
N ASP A 270 -0.74 0.30 -8.90
CA ASP A 270 -1.44 -0.83 -8.29
C ASP A 270 -0.61 -1.43 -7.13
N PHE A 271 -1.15 -2.43 -6.44
CA PHE A 271 -0.46 -3.15 -5.37
C PHE A 271 0.82 -3.83 -5.86
N PRO A 272 1.90 -3.82 -5.06
CA PRO A 272 3.16 -4.47 -5.42
C PRO A 272 3.00 -5.99 -5.53
N ASN A 273 2.42 -6.62 -4.51
CA ASN A 273 2.34 -8.07 -4.34
C ASN A 273 1.12 -8.50 -3.51
N ASN A 274 0.99 -9.82 -3.31
CA ASN A 274 -0.07 -10.45 -2.55
C ASN A 274 -0.06 -10.08 -1.07
N GLU A 275 1.10 -9.92 -0.43
CA GLU A 275 1.18 -9.50 0.98
C GLU A 275 0.46 -8.17 1.20
N VAL A 276 0.86 -7.16 0.42
CA VAL A 276 0.31 -5.80 0.57
C VAL A 276 -1.15 -5.75 0.13
N LYS A 277 -1.49 -6.41 -0.98
CA LYS A 277 -2.86 -6.48 -1.49
C LYS A 277 -3.79 -7.14 -0.48
N ASN A 278 -3.41 -8.29 0.08
CA ASN A 278 -4.20 -9.01 1.08
C ASN A 278 -4.42 -8.15 2.32
N GLY A 279 -3.35 -7.60 2.89
CA GLY A 279 -3.41 -6.78 4.09
C GLY A 279 -4.26 -5.52 3.90
N PHE A 280 -3.98 -4.73 2.86
CA PHE A 280 -4.63 -3.45 2.64
C PHE A 280 -6.11 -3.58 2.25
N VAL A 281 -6.43 -4.52 1.35
CA VAL A 281 -7.82 -4.75 0.96
C VAL A 281 -8.61 -5.32 2.13
N SER A 282 -8.03 -6.22 2.94
CA SER A 282 -8.68 -6.73 4.16
C SER A 282 -8.97 -5.62 5.16
N LEU A 283 -8.03 -4.70 5.37
CA LEU A 283 -8.21 -3.56 6.26
C LEU A 283 -9.36 -2.65 5.80
N ILE A 284 -9.38 -2.29 4.51
CA ILE A 284 -10.44 -1.45 3.93
C ILE A 284 -11.79 -2.16 3.99
N ALA A 285 -11.83 -3.45 3.61
CA ALA A 285 -13.07 -4.22 3.60
C ALA A 285 -13.64 -4.40 5.02
N ALA A 286 -12.77 -4.63 6.02
CA ALA A 286 -13.21 -4.73 7.41
C ALA A 286 -13.82 -3.42 7.93
N ASP A 287 -13.22 -2.27 7.64
CA ASP A 287 -13.77 -0.97 8.06
C ASP A 287 -15.01 -0.56 7.27
N TYR A 288 -15.01 -0.80 5.95
CA TYR A 288 -16.10 -0.41 5.05
C TYR A 288 -17.34 -1.28 5.19
N LEU A 289 -17.19 -2.61 5.37
CA LEU A 289 -18.31 -3.55 5.43
C LEU A 289 -18.73 -3.88 6.87
N LYS A 290 -17.79 -3.82 7.83
CA LYS A 290 -17.98 -4.22 9.24
C LYS A 290 -18.73 -5.56 9.39
N PRO A 291 -18.32 -6.62 8.68
CA PRO A 291 -19.03 -7.90 8.72
C PRO A 291 -18.94 -8.50 10.12
N GLN A 292 -19.95 -9.28 10.49
CA GLN A 292 -19.92 -10.05 11.75
C GLN A 292 -19.12 -11.36 11.61
N GLU A 293 -18.91 -11.83 10.38
CA GLU A 293 -18.15 -13.05 10.09
C GLU A 293 -16.64 -12.77 9.96
N ASN A 294 -15.83 -13.81 10.18
CA ASN A 294 -14.39 -13.73 9.94
C ASN A 294 -14.11 -13.73 8.44
N MET A 295 -13.80 -12.55 7.91
CA MET A 295 -13.55 -12.33 6.48
C MET A 295 -12.43 -13.21 5.91
N LYS A 296 -11.38 -13.50 6.68
CA LYS A 296 -10.26 -14.34 6.19
C LYS A 296 -10.72 -15.76 5.90
N ASN A 297 -11.44 -16.38 6.82
CA ASN A 297 -11.96 -17.75 6.64
C ASN A 297 -12.93 -17.80 5.47
N TRP A 298 -13.81 -16.79 5.35
CA TRP A 298 -14.75 -16.71 4.25
C TRP A 298 -14.06 -16.66 2.88
N VAL A 299 -13.00 -15.86 2.73
CA VAL A 299 -12.24 -15.78 1.47
C VAL A 299 -11.61 -17.15 1.14
N ILE A 300 -11.07 -17.86 2.14
CA ILE A 300 -10.52 -19.21 1.95
C ILE A 300 -11.60 -20.17 1.44
N ASP A 301 -12.77 -20.20 2.08
CA ASP A 301 -13.88 -21.07 1.69
C ASP A 301 -14.37 -20.77 0.26
N VAL A 302 -14.38 -19.49 -0.13
CA VAL A 302 -14.74 -19.07 -1.50
C VAL A 302 -13.69 -19.56 -2.50
N VAL A 303 -12.41 -19.39 -2.20
CA VAL A 303 -11.32 -19.84 -3.06
C VAL A 303 -11.31 -21.35 -3.21
N GLU A 304 -11.53 -22.11 -2.13
CA GLU A 304 -11.67 -23.56 -2.19
C GLU A 304 -12.87 -23.97 -3.04
N SER A 305 -14.00 -23.28 -2.92
CA SER A 305 -15.18 -23.57 -3.73
C SER A 305 -14.94 -23.29 -5.22
N LEU A 306 -14.21 -22.22 -5.56
CA LEU A 306 -13.76 -21.90 -6.93
C LEU A 306 -12.75 -22.93 -7.47
N LYS A 307 -11.90 -23.50 -6.62
CA LYS A 307 -10.95 -24.55 -7.04
C LYS A 307 -11.65 -25.87 -7.36
N HIS A 308 -12.76 -26.17 -6.68
CA HIS A 308 -13.47 -27.45 -6.81
C HIS A 308 -14.73 -27.40 -7.70
N GLY A 309 -15.04 -26.27 -8.35
CA GLY A 309 -16.26 -26.20 -9.16
C GLY A 309 -17.57 -26.08 -8.35
N ASP A 310 -17.52 -25.85 -7.04
CA ASP A 310 -18.71 -25.90 -6.17
C ASP A 310 -19.50 -24.58 -6.19
N VAL A 311 -20.27 -24.40 -7.27
CA VAL A 311 -21.09 -23.20 -7.50
C VAL A 311 -22.23 -23.03 -6.49
N GLU A 312 -22.71 -24.13 -5.89
CA GLU A 312 -23.79 -24.06 -4.88
C GLU A 312 -23.23 -23.63 -3.52
N GLN A 313 -22.04 -24.07 -3.17
CA GLN A 313 -21.33 -23.55 -2.00
C GLN A 313 -20.96 -22.07 -2.20
N LEU A 314 -20.51 -21.67 -3.40
CA LEU A 314 -20.27 -20.26 -3.72
C LEU A 314 -21.51 -19.40 -3.49
N ARG A 315 -22.68 -19.83 -3.98
CA ARG A 315 -23.94 -19.14 -3.74
C ARG A 315 -24.18 -18.93 -2.24
N LYS A 316 -24.07 -19.99 -1.43
CA LYS A 316 -24.29 -19.92 0.02
C LYS A 316 -23.32 -18.96 0.70
N LEU A 317 -22.04 -19.00 0.34
CA LEU A 317 -20.99 -18.13 0.89
C LEU A 317 -21.27 -16.66 0.57
N PHE A 318 -21.64 -16.31 -0.67
CA PHE A 318 -22.00 -14.95 -1.03
C PHE A 318 -23.27 -14.49 -0.30
N THR A 319 -24.29 -15.35 -0.19
CA THR A 319 -25.53 -15.04 0.54
C THR A 319 -25.26 -14.78 2.03
N SER A 320 -24.47 -15.64 2.70
CA SER A 320 -24.19 -15.49 4.14
C SER A 320 -23.37 -14.24 4.42
N PHE A 321 -22.31 -13.99 3.64
CA PHE A 321 -21.44 -12.84 3.84
C PHE A 321 -22.19 -11.52 3.66
N LEU A 322 -22.94 -11.36 2.57
CA LEU A 322 -23.72 -10.15 2.33
C LEU A 322 -24.80 -9.95 3.39
N ALA A 323 -25.45 -11.03 3.85
CA ALA A 323 -26.43 -10.96 4.94
C ALA A 323 -25.80 -10.56 6.29
N SER A 324 -24.51 -10.85 6.50
CA SER A 324 -23.78 -10.48 7.72
C SER A 324 -23.47 -8.97 7.83
N ILE A 325 -23.62 -8.22 6.73
CA ILE A 325 -23.35 -6.77 6.68
C ILE A 325 -24.49 -6.01 7.38
N PRO A 326 -24.19 -5.17 8.41
CA PRO A 326 -25.22 -4.43 9.13
C PRO A 326 -26.06 -3.50 8.22
N TYR A 327 -27.35 -3.36 8.54
CA TYR A 327 -28.23 -2.44 7.82
C TYR A 327 -27.72 -0.99 7.83
N SER A 328 -27.07 -0.56 8.92
CA SER A 328 -26.51 0.79 9.04
C SER A 328 -25.46 1.11 7.98
N MET A 329 -24.72 0.11 7.48
CA MET A 329 -23.74 0.31 6.41
C MET A 329 -24.44 0.49 5.05
N ARG A 330 -25.60 -0.17 4.89
CA ARG A 330 -26.44 -0.18 3.68
C ARG A 330 -27.40 1.00 3.58
N ALA A 331 -27.75 1.62 4.71
CA ALA A 331 -28.69 2.73 4.79
C ALA A 331 -28.07 4.01 4.20
N LYS A 332 -28.18 4.15 2.87
CA LYS A 332 -27.72 5.31 2.12
C LYS A 332 -28.86 6.27 1.78
N LYS A 333 -28.54 7.55 1.61
CA LYS A 333 -29.54 8.63 1.52
C LYS A 333 -30.26 8.67 0.18
N ASP A 334 -29.59 8.23 -0.89
CA ASP A 334 -30.13 8.18 -2.24
C ASP A 334 -29.76 6.89 -2.98
N GLU A 335 -30.41 6.64 -4.12
CA GLU A 335 -30.19 5.46 -4.95
C GLU A 335 -28.78 5.40 -5.54
N ALA A 336 -28.13 6.54 -5.79
CA ALA A 336 -26.79 6.58 -6.36
C ALA A 336 -25.74 6.12 -5.34
N GLU A 337 -25.89 6.49 -4.06
CA GLU A 337 -25.06 5.99 -2.96
C GLU A 337 -25.27 4.49 -2.72
N LYS A 338 -26.50 3.98 -2.87
CA LYS A 338 -26.76 2.53 -2.77
C LYS A 338 -26.07 1.75 -3.89
N GLU A 339 -26.13 2.26 -5.11
CA GLU A 339 -25.46 1.66 -6.27
C GLU A 339 -23.94 1.68 -6.12
N ARG A 340 -23.36 2.82 -5.69
CA ARG A 340 -21.93 2.91 -5.34
C ARG A 340 -21.54 1.89 -4.26
N PHE A 341 -22.32 1.81 -3.19
CA PHE A 341 -22.07 0.84 -2.11
C PHE A 341 -22.08 -0.60 -2.61
N PHE A 342 -23.02 -0.95 -3.49
CA PHE A 342 -23.11 -2.28 -4.09
C PHE A 342 -21.88 -2.62 -4.94
N HIS A 343 -21.55 -1.77 -5.93
CA HIS A 343 -20.40 -2.00 -6.81
C HIS A 343 -19.08 -2.06 -6.04
N TYR A 344 -18.91 -1.19 -5.05
CA TYR A 344 -17.71 -1.17 -4.24
C TYR A 344 -17.58 -2.40 -3.34
N THR A 345 -18.70 -2.89 -2.78
CA THR A 345 -18.72 -4.14 -2.01
C THR A 345 -18.27 -5.33 -2.87
N LEU A 346 -18.80 -5.46 -4.09
CA LEU A 346 -18.40 -6.52 -5.01
C LEU A 346 -16.92 -6.41 -5.40
N TYR A 347 -16.47 -5.19 -5.69
CA TYR A 347 -15.06 -4.96 -5.98
C TYR A 347 -14.15 -5.42 -4.84
N LEU A 348 -14.44 -5.04 -3.59
CA LEU A 348 -13.63 -5.42 -2.44
C LEU A 348 -13.58 -6.94 -2.27
N ILE A 349 -14.74 -7.61 -2.40
CA ILE A 349 -14.85 -9.07 -2.37
C ILE A 349 -13.93 -9.71 -3.42
N PHE A 350 -14.04 -9.27 -4.68
CA PHE A 350 -13.24 -9.86 -5.75
C PHE A 350 -11.76 -9.52 -5.65
N ARG A 351 -11.43 -8.34 -5.12
CA ARG A 351 -10.04 -7.98 -4.85
C ARG A 351 -9.43 -8.88 -3.77
N LEU A 352 -10.19 -9.28 -2.75
CA LEU A 352 -9.75 -10.28 -1.75
C LEU A 352 -9.56 -11.66 -2.39
N ILE A 353 -10.53 -12.13 -3.17
CA ILE A 353 -10.47 -13.44 -3.84
C ILE A 353 -9.29 -13.50 -4.82
N SER A 354 -8.99 -12.38 -5.49
CA SER A 354 -7.90 -12.25 -6.45
C SER A 354 -6.49 -12.33 -5.87
N VAL A 355 -6.34 -12.40 -4.54
CA VAL A 355 -5.05 -12.71 -3.91
C VAL A 355 -4.69 -14.18 -4.14
N TYR A 356 -5.69 -15.06 -4.21
CA TYR A 356 -5.51 -16.51 -4.25
C TYR A 356 -5.92 -17.15 -5.58
N THR A 357 -6.38 -16.34 -6.55
CA THR A 357 -6.88 -16.79 -7.86
C THR A 357 -6.42 -15.83 -8.96
N VAL A 358 -6.44 -16.29 -10.20
CA VAL A 358 -6.22 -15.40 -11.36
C VAL A 358 -7.52 -14.66 -11.62
N TYR A 359 -7.61 -13.45 -11.08
CA TYR A 359 -8.69 -12.52 -11.34
C TYR A 359 -8.32 -11.61 -12.50
N THR A 360 -9.19 -11.52 -13.50
CA THR A 360 -9.00 -10.58 -14.59
C THR A 360 -10.26 -9.74 -14.80
N GLU A 361 -10.18 -8.45 -14.48
CA GLU A 361 -11.11 -7.46 -15.02
C GLU A 361 -10.80 -7.28 -16.52
N LYS A 362 -11.44 -8.08 -17.37
CA LYS A 362 -11.27 -7.95 -18.83
C LYS A 362 -12.23 -6.89 -19.35
N GLU A 363 -11.70 -5.71 -19.69
CA GLU A 363 -12.35 -4.84 -20.68
C GLU A 363 -12.30 -5.54 -22.04
N GLN A 364 -13.47 -5.89 -22.59
CA GLN A 364 -13.58 -6.50 -23.92
C GLN A 364 -14.20 -5.51 -24.91
N SER A 365 -13.99 -5.77 -26.21
CA SER A 365 -14.44 -4.92 -27.32
C SER A 365 -15.96 -4.63 -27.35
N GLN A 366 -16.78 -5.38 -26.60
CA GLN A 366 -18.23 -5.20 -26.53
C GLN A 366 -18.75 -4.77 -25.14
N GLY A 367 -17.87 -4.62 -24.14
CA GLY A 367 -18.24 -4.29 -22.77
C GLY A 367 -17.25 -4.86 -21.74
N ARG A 368 -17.47 -4.52 -20.47
CA ARG A 368 -16.71 -5.03 -19.34
C ARG A 368 -17.59 -6.02 -18.58
N ALA A 369 -17.12 -7.26 -18.44
CA ALA A 369 -17.75 -8.22 -17.53
C ALA A 369 -17.55 -7.72 -16.09
N ASP A 370 -18.53 -7.96 -15.22
CA ASP A 370 -18.40 -7.53 -13.82
C ASP A 370 -17.24 -8.26 -13.14
N CYS A 371 -17.12 -9.57 -13.34
CA CYS A 371 -15.98 -10.34 -12.87
C CYS A 371 -15.74 -11.61 -13.69
N ILE A 372 -14.46 -11.91 -13.96
CA ILE A 372 -14.02 -13.22 -14.42
C ILE A 372 -12.96 -13.75 -13.45
N VAL A 373 -13.18 -14.98 -12.97
CA VAL A 373 -12.23 -15.72 -12.15
C VAL A 373 -11.75 -16.94 -12.90
N GLU A 374 -10.44 -17.11 -13.00
CA GLU A 374 -9.78 -18.23 -13.64
C GLU A 374 -9.03 -19.05 -12.59
N THR A 375 -9.27 -20.37 -12.60
CA THR A 375 -8.50 -21.37 -11.85
C THR A 375 -7.84 -22.33 -12.82
N ASP A 376 -7.09 -23.31 -12.29
CA ASP A 376 -6.41 -24.32 -13.11
C ASP A 376 -7.40 -25.20 -13.89
N GLU A 377 -8.60 -25.43 -13.33
CA GLU A 377 -9.60 -26.35 -13.90
C GLU A 377 -10.90 -25.67 -14.35
N TYR A 378 -11.19 -24.46 -13.83
CA TYR A 378 -12.48 -23.80 -14.01
C TYR A 378 -12.35 -22.33 -14.43
N ILE A 379 -13.36 -21.85 -15.15
CA ILE A 379 -13.53 -20.44 -15.52
C ILE A 379 -14.92 -20.00 -15.05
N TYR A 380 -15.00 -18.90 -14.32
CA TYR A 380 -16.26 -18.34 -13.84
C TYR A 380 -16.46 -16.96 -14.42
N ILE A 381 -17.60 -16.74 -15.09
CA ILE A 381 -18.02 -15.42 -15.59
C ILE A 381 -19.22 -14.99 -14.76
N PHE A 382 -19.03 -13.96 -13.95
CA PHE A 382 -20.09 -13.38 -13.12
C PHE A 382 -20.66 -12.13 -13.75
N GLU A 383 -21.98 -11.99 -13.66
CA GLU A 383 -22.69 -10.74 -13.92
C GLU A 383 -23.69 -10.48 -12.79
N PHE A 384 -23.71 -9.26 -12.30
CA PHE A 384 -24.50 -8.86 -11.15
C PHE A 384 -25.61 -7.89 -11.54
N LYS A 385 -26.77 -8.08 -10.92
CA LYS A 385 -27.91 -7.16 -11.00
C LYS A 385 -28.30 -6.71 -9.61
N ARG A 386 -28.79 -5.47 -9.53
CA ARG A 386 -29.43 -4.92 -8.34
C ARG A 386 -30.91 -4.75 -8.65
N ASP A 387 -31.76 -5.34 -7.83
CA ASP A 387 -33.23 -5.27 -7.95
C ASP A 387 -33.75 -5.67 -9.35
N GLY A 388 -33.08 -6.63 -10.00
CA GLY A 388 -33.42 -7.21 -11.31
C GLY A 388 -33.63 -8.73 -11.21
N THR A 389 -33.08 -9.50 -12.16
CA THR A 389 -33.14 -10.98 -12.12
C THR A 389 -31.81 -11.64 -12.51
N ALA A 390 -31.58 -12.88 -12.05
CA ALA A 390 -30.40 -13.64 -12.46
C ALA A 390 -30.43 -13.99 -13.97
N ASP A 391 -31.63 -14.19 -14.54
CA ASP A 391 -31.81 -14.45 -15.97
C ASP A 391 -31.39 -13.25 -16.85
N GLU A 392 -31.68 -12.02 -16.42
CA GLU A 392 -31.20 -10.81 -17.11
C GLU A 392 -29.67 -10.70 -17.08
N ALA A 393 -29.05 -11.09 -15.96
CA ALA A 393 -27.60 -11.12 -15.82
C ALA A 393 -26.96 -12.15 -16.78
N LEU A 394 -27.50 -13.37 -16.83
CA LEU A 394 -27.07 -14.41 -17.77
C LEU A 394 -27.27 -13.98 -19.23
N ALA A 395 -28.40 -13.37 -19.55
CA ALA A 395 -28.66 -12.84 -20.89
C ALA A 395 -27.63 -11.79 -21.31
N GLN A 396 -27.16 -10.96 -20.37
CA GLN A 396 -26.10 -10.00 -20.62
C GLN A 396 -24.76 -10.68 -20.92
N ILE A 397 -24.39 -11.73 -20.19
CA ILE A 397 -23.18 -12.53 -20.47
C ILE A 397 -23.20 -13.06 -21.91
N GLU A 398 -24.34 -13.62 -22.35
CA GLU A 398 -24.49 -14.16 -23.71
C GLU A 398 -24.47 -13.07 -24.77
N ALA A 399 -25.23 -11.98 -24.58
CA ALA A 399 -25.34 -10.90 -25.54
C ALA A 399 -23.97 -10.23 -25.79
N LYS A 400 -23.16 -10.10 -24.74
CA LYS A 400 -21.82 -9.52 -24.81
C LYS A 400 -20.75 -10.52 -25.29
N GLY A 401 -21.05 -11.81 -25.23
CA GLY A 401 -20.16 -12.87 -25.71
C GLY A 401 -18.91 -13.02 -24.84
N TYR A 402 -19.01 -12.78 -23.52
CA TYR A 402 -17.85 -12.82 -22.62
C TYR A 402 -17.16 -14.20 -22.56
N ALA A 403 -17.88 -15.26 -22.92
CA ALA A 403 -17.34 -16.62 -23.00
C ALA A 403 -16.54 -16.93 -24.29
N ARG A 404 -16.64 -16.10 -25.34
CA ARG A 404 -15.98 -16.35 -26.64
C ARG A 404 -14.46 -16.60 -26.56
N PRO A 405 -13.68 -15.87 -25.72
CA PRO A 405 -12.24 -16.11 -25.61
C PRO A 405 -11.88 -17.51 -25.10
N TYR A 406 -12.82 -18.22 -24.47
CA TYR A 406 -12.61 -19.53 -23.86
C TYR A 406 -13.20 -20.68 -24.68
N GLU A 407 -13.66 -20.44 -25.92
CA GLU A 407 -14.25 -21.49 -26.78
C GLU A 407 -13.30 -22.66 -27.07
N ALA A 408 -11.99 -22.40 -27.07
CA ALA A 408 -10.95 -23.42 -27.26
C ALA A 408 -10.25 -23.81 -25.95
N ASP A 409 -10.71 -23.29 -24.80
CA ASP A 409 -10.14 -23.58 -23.49
C ASP A 409 -10.66 -24.92 -22.97
N PRO A 410 -9.78 -25.83 -22.48
CA PRO A 410 -10.21 -27.14 -21.99
C PRO A 410 -10.88 -27.10 -20.60
N ARG A 411 -10.79 -25.97 -19.88
CA ARG A 411 -11.37 -25.82 -18.54
C ARG A 411 -12.89 -25.77 -18.58
N THR A 412 -13.52 -26.13 -17.47
CA THR A 412 -14.99 -26.04 -17.35
C THR A 412 -15.40 -24.60 -17.11
N LEU A 413 -16.27 -24.05 -17.97
CA LEU A 413 -16.76 -22.68 -17.86
C LEU A 413 -18.15 -22.64 -17.23
N TYR A 414 -18.31 -21.81 -16.19
CA TYR A 414 -19.59 -21.48 -15.58
C TYR A 414 -19.98 -20.03 -15.86
N LYS A 415 -21.20 -19.81 -16.35
CA LYS A 415 -21.82 -18.47 -16.43
C LYS A 415 -22.73 -18.30 -15.23
N ILE A 416 -22.50 -17.26 -14.44
CA ILE A 416 -23.20 -17.05 -13.17
C ILE A 416 -23.90 -15.69 -13.21
N GLY A 417 -25.22 -15.72 -13.17
CA GLY A 417 -26.07 -14.54 -12.99
C GLY A 417 -26.50 -14.41 -11.54
N VAL A 418 -26.29 -13.23 -10.95
CA VAL A 418 -26.62 -12.97 -9.54
C VAL A 418 -27.50 -11.73 -9.44
N ASN A 419 -28.64 -11.86 -8.78
CA ASN A 419 -29.47 -10.72 -8.40
C ASN A 419 -29.34 -10.42 -6.91
N PHE A 420 -29.05 -9.17 -6.59
CA PHE A 420 -28.98 -8.63 -5.25
C PHE A 420 -30.20 -7.76 -4.98
N SER A 421 -30.85 -7.98 -3.84
CA SER A 421 -31.96 -7.14 -3.38
C SER A 421 -31.42 -6.01 -2.51
N SER A 422 -31.67 -4.76 -2.88
CA SER A 422 -31.30 -3.60 -2.07
C SER A 422 -32.09 -3.50 -0.77
N GLU A 423 -33.26 -4.14 -0.71
CA GLU A 423 -34.11 -4.21 0.49
C GLU A 423 -33.54 -5.19 1.52
N THR A 424 -33.27 -6.43 1.12
CA THR A 424 -32.73 -7.47 2.02
C THR A 424 -31.22 -7.38 2.19
N GLY A 425 -30.55 -6.69 1.25
CA GLY A 425 -29.11 -6.53 1.11
C GLY A 425 -28.33 -7.83 1.03
N THR A 426 -28.91 -8.84 0.39
CA THR A 426 -28.25 -10.11 0.09
C THR A 426 -28.69 -10.63 -1.28
N VAL A 427 -28.15 -11.78 -1.68
CA VAL A 427 -28.51 -12.49 -2.91
C VAL A 427 -29.98 -12.93 -2.83
N GLU A 428 -30.79 -12.44 -3.77
CA GLU A 428 -32.21 -12.81 -3.90
C GLU A 428 -32.41 -13.94 -4.93
N ASP A 429 -31.64 -13.91 -6.02
CA ASP A 429 -31.68 -14.92 -7.08
C ASP A 429 -30.25 -15.23 -7.58
N TRP A 430 -29.99 -16.49 -7.93
CA TRP A 430 -28.70 -16.97 -8.39
C TRP A 430 -28.90 -18.11 -9.39
N ARG A 431 -28.29 -17.99 -10.57
CA ARG A 431 -28.35 -19.03 -11.59
C ARG A 431 -26.99 -19.29 -12.20
N THR A 432 -26.74 -20.56 -12.52
CA THR A 432 -25.53 -21.05 -13.15
C THR A 432 -25.89 -21.80 -14.42
N VAL A 433 -25.16 -21.55 -15.50
CA VAL A 433 -25.27 -22.24 -16.80
C VAL A 433 -23.91 -22.75 -17.25
#